data_AF-A0A3D5CRL4-F1
#
_entry.id   AF-A0A3D5CRL4-F1
#
_cell.length_a   1.000
_cell.length_b   1.000
_cell.length_c   1.000
_cell.angle_alpha   90.00
_cell.angle_beta   90.00
_cell.angle_gamma   90.00
#
_symmetry.space_group_name_H-M   'P 1'
#
loop_
_entity.id
_entity.type
_entity.pdbx_description
1 polymer ?
#
loop_
_entity_poly.entity_id
_entity_poly.type
_entity_poly.pdbx_seq_one_letter_code
_entity_poly.pdbx_strand_id
1 'polypeptide(L)' 'KALLKAMLEPVERLKEMELAFDFTSRMAYTEELKDFPYADVWNYFCYKNQVPVGLDWLEEVQEYQKDVLELRK' A
#
# COMPACT_ATOMS: atom_id res chain seq x y z
N LYS A 1 1.98 -1.95 3.27
CA LYS A 1 1.42 -0.96 2.32
C LYS A 1 2.04 0.44 2.47
N ALA A 2 2.06 1.04 3.67
CA ALA A 2 2.56 2.42 3.87
C ALA A 2 3.99 2.67 3.35
N LEU A 3 4.95 1.78 3.65
CA LEU A 3 6.32 1.91 3.15
C LEU A 3 6.41 1.91 1.62
N LEU A 4 5.63 1.03 0.95
CA LEU A 4 5.56 1.00 -0.51
C LEU A 4 5.01 2.31 -1.06
N LYS A 5 3.96 2.86 -0.44
CA LYS A 5 3.38 4.14 -0.85
C LYS A 5 4.43 5.26 -0.76
N ALA A 6 5.14 5.35 0.36
CA ALA A 6 6.22 6.33 0.53
C ALA A 6 7.35 6.17 -0.49
N MET A 7 7.69 4.94 -0.90
CA MET A 7 8.69 4.69 -1.96
C MET A 7 8.24 5.12 -3.36
N LEU A 8 6.92 5.24 -3.59
CA LEU A 8 6.35 5.68 -4.86
C LEU A 8 6.14 7.21 -4.91
N GLU A 9 6.34 7.92 -3.80
CA GLU A 9 6.17 9.37 -3.74
C GLU A 9 7.34 10.07 -4.45
N PRO A 10 7.09 11.14 -5.23
CA PRO A 10 8.12 11.94 -5.88
C PRO A 10 8.77 12.91 -4.88
N VAL A 11 9.46 12.36 -3.86
CA VAL A 11 9.99 13.09 -2.70
C VAL A 11 10.91 14.25 -3.12
N GLU A 12 11.77 14.07 -4.11
CA GLU A 12 12.67 15.13 -4.56
C GLU A 12 11.92 16.34 -5.13
N ARG A 13 10.86 16.10 -5.91
CA ARG A 13 10.01 17.18 -6.44
C ARG A 13 9.22 17.88 -5.34
N LEU A 14 8.73 17.14 -4.35
CA LEU A 14 8.03 17.72 -3.20
C LEU A 14 8.98 18.61 -2.36
N LYS A 15 10.24 18.19 -2.19
CA LYS A 15 11.27 19.01 -1.53
C LYS A 15 11.59 20.28 -2.30
N GLU A 16 11.71 20.20 -3.63
CA GLU A 16 11.92 21.39 -4.48
C GLU A 16 10.79 22.41 -4.31
N MET A 17 9.53 21.96 -4.32
CA MET A 17 8.36 22.82 -4.07
C MET A 17 8.39 23.45 -2.68
N GLU A 18 8.77 22.67 -1.66
CA GLU A 18 8.85 23.14 -0.28
C GLU A 18 9.95 24.21 -0.10
N LEU A 19 11.13 24.00 -0.68
CA LEU A 19 12.24 24.96 -0.66
C LEU A 19 11.96 26.23 -1.47
N ALA A 20 11.10 26.13 -2.49
CA ALA A 20 10.62 27.27 -3.27
C ALA A 20 9.46 28.02 -2.60
N PHE A 21 9.00 27.61 -1.42
CA PHE A 21 7.81 28.11 -0.73
C PHE A 21 6.50 27.96 -1.53
N ASP A 22 6.46 27.05 -2.51
CA ASP A 22 5.23 26.72 -3.25
C ASP A 22 4.42 25.66 -2.51
N PHE A 23 3.82 26.08 -1.40
CA PHE A 23 3.03 25.20 -0.55
C PHE A 23 1.72 24.75 -1.19
N THR A 24 1.19 25.53 -2.15
CA THR A 24 -0.03 25.20 -2.88
C THR A 24 0.20 24.00 -3.78
N SER A 25 1.25 24.02 -4.61
CA SER A 25 1.58 22.87 -5.46
C SER A 25 1.98 21.67 -4.62
N ARG A 26 2.78 21.87 -3.56
CA ARG A 26 3.19 20.77 -2.66
C ARG A 26 1.98 20.05 -2.07
N MET A 27 0.99 20.80 -1.59
CA MET A 27 -0.25 20.24 -1.04
C MET A 27 -1.05 19.52 -2.13
N ALA A 28 -1.27 20.16 -3.29
CA ALA A 28 -2.03 19.57 -4.38
C ALA A 28 -1.44 18.22 -4.84
N TYR A 29 -0.12 18.17 -5.06
CA TYR A 29 0.56 16.92 -5.42
C TYR A 29 0.39 15.84 -4.35
N THR A 30 0.51 16.21 -3.07
CA THR A 30 0.39 15.24 -1.97
C THR A 30 -1.01 14.65 -1.87
N GLU A 31 -2.04 15.46 -2.12
CA GLU A 31 -3.43 14.98 -2.15
C GLU A 31 -3.69 14.07 -3.35
N GLU A 32 -3.28 14.46 -4.56
CA GLU A 32 -3.45 13.64 -5.77
C GLU A 32 -2.78 12.27 -5.66
N LEU A 33 -1.62 12.17 -5.00
CA LEU A 33 -0.92 10.89 -4.76
C LEU A 33 -1.74 9.89 -3.93
N LYS A 34 -2.81 10.31 -3.25
CA LYS A 34 -3.71 9.41 -2.53
C LYS A 34 -4.61 8.62 -3.47
N ASP A 35 -4.93 9.18 -4.63
CA ASP A 35 -5.82 8.59 -5.64
C ASP A 35 -5.05 7.81 -6.71
N PHE A 36 -3.71 7.93 -6.74
CA PHE A 36 -2.87 7.15 -7.64
C PHE A 36 -3.01 5.64 -7.39
N PRO A 37 -2.84 4.80 -8.42
CA PRO A 37 -3.07 3.35 -8.34
C PRO A 37 -1.93 2.59 -7.61
N TYR A 38 -1.61 2.98 -6.38
CA TYR A 38 -0.63 2.27 -5.54
C TYR A 38 -1.11 0.86 -5.14
N ALA A 39 -2.43 0.62 -5.19
CA ALA A 39 -3.03 -0.68 -4.95
C ALA A 39 -2.55 -1.73 -5.98
N ASP A 40 -2.40 -1.35 -7.25
CA ASP A 40 -1.94 -2.26 -8.31
C ASP A 40 -0.46 -2.65 -8.11
N VAL A 41 0.37 -1.67 -7.70
CA VAL A 41 1.77 -1.94 -7.35
C VAL A 41 1.86 -2.86 -6.14
N TRP A 42 0.99 -2.67 -5.14
CA TRP A 42 0.91 -3.56 -3.99
C TRP A 42 0.48 -4.98 -4.38
N ASN A 43 -0.54 -5.10 -5.24
CA ASN A 43 -1.03 -6.40 -5.71
C ASN A 43 0.07 -7.16 -6.47
N TYR A 44 0.82 -6.46 -7.32
CA TYR A 44 1.96 -7.06 -8.01
C TYR A 44 3.08 -7.47 -7.05
N PHE A 45 3.36 -6.67 -6.01
CA PHE A 45 4.31 -7.05 -4.96
C PHE A 45 3.86 -8.33 -4.24
N CYS A 46 2.59 -8.45 -3.88
CA CYS A 46 2.03 -9.68 -3.29
C CYS A 46 2.20 -10.89 -4.22
N TYR A 47 1.81 -10.75 -5.49
CA TYR A 47 1.95 -11.79 -6.52
C TYR A 47 3.40 -12.27 -6.66
N LYS A 48 4.36 -11.34 -6.76
CA LYS A 48 5.79 -11.67 -6.91
C LYS A 48 6.35 -12.41 -5.69
N ASN A 49 5.83 -12.14 -4.50
CA ASN A 49 6.25 -12.79 -3.26
C ASN A 49 5.44 -14.06 -2.95
N GLN A 50 4.60 -14.53 -3.88
CA GLN A 50 3.79 -15.74 -3.72
C GLN A 50 2.87 -15.67 -2.48
N VAL A 51 2.37 -14.48 -2.15
CA VAL A 51 1.37 -14.28 -1.09
C VAL A 51 0.03 -13.85 -1.71
N PRO A 52 -1.10 -14.17 -1.06
CA PRO A 52 -2.41 -13.85 -1.61
C PRO A 52 -2.63 -12.35 -1.81
N VAL A 53 -3.37 -12.01 -2.86
CA VAL A 53 -3.67 -10.63 -3.24
C VAL A 53 -5.02 -10.22 -2.66
N GLY A 54 -5.17 -8.94 -2.31
CA GLY A 54 -6.48 -8.41 -1.89
C GLY A 54 -7.03 -9.09 -0.62
N LEU A 55 -8.18 -9.74 -0.75
CA LEU A 55 -8.87 -10.44 0.35
C LEU A 55 -8.66 -11.96 0.33
N ASP A 56 -7.94 -12.49 -0.66
CA ASP A 56 -7.77 -13.94 -0.84
C ASP A 56 -7.10 -14.61 0.38
N TRP A 57 -6.27 -13.87 1.13
CA TRP A 57 -5.68 -14.34 2.39
C TRP A 57 -6.71 -14.69 3.46
N LEU A 58 -7.92 -14.14 3.39
CA LEU A 58 -8.98 -14.40 4.35
C LEU A 58 -9.50 -15.85 4.23
N GLU A 59 -9.53 -16.40 3.01
CA GLU A 59 -9.96 -17.78 2.78
C GLU A 59 -9.00 -18.75 3.50
N GLU A 60 -7.69 -18.55 3.35
CA GLU A 60 -6.66 -19.33 4.05
C GLU A 60 -6.80 -19.25 5.59
N VAL A 61 -7.12 -18.06 6.12
CA VAL A 61 -7.34 -17.89 7.56
C VAL A 61 -8.60 -18.59 8.04
N GLN A 62 -9.69 -18.56 7.26
CA GLN A 62 -10.94 -19.26 7.58
C GLN A 62 -10.74 -20.77 7.59
N GLU A 63 -9.98 -21.32 6.63
CA GLU A 63 -9.61 -22.74 6.63
C GLU A 63 -8.77 -23.10 7.85
N TYR A 64 -7.72 -22.32 8.14
CA TYR A 64 -6.88 -22.55 9.32
C TYR A 64 -7.66 -22.46 10.64
N GLN A 65 -8.64 -21.56 10.72
CA GLN A 65 -9.51 -21.45 11.89
C GLN A 65 -10.27 -22.75 12.14
N LYS A 66 -10.94 -23.29 11.12
CA LYS A 66 -11.73 -24.52 11.20
C LYS A 66 -10.85 -25.74 11.50
N ASP A 67 -9.74 -25.87 10.78
CA ASP A 67 -8.95 -27.10 10.78
C ASP A 67 -7.96 -27.19 11.94
N VAL A 68 -7.62 -26.06 12.56
CA VAL A 68 -6.60 -26.01 13.61
C VAL A 68 -7.11 -25.33 14.88
N LEU A 69 -7.61 -24.09 14.79
CA LEU A 69 -7.94 -23.32 15.99
C LEU A 69 -9.14 -23.90 16.74
N GLU A 70 -10.17 -24.39 16.03
CA GLU A 70 -11.34 -25.02 16.64
C GLU A 70 -11.03 -26.35 17.34
N LEU A 71 -10.01 -27.06 16.88
CA LEU A 71 -9.55 -28.32 17.48
C LEU A 71 -8.67 -28.12 18.73
N ARG A 72 -8.20 -26.89 18.99
CA ARG A 72 -7.37 -26.54 20.16
C ARG A 72 -8.20 -26.22 21.43
N LYS A 73 -9.45 -26.71 21.50
CA LYS A 73 -10.27 -26.64 22.72
C LYS A 73 -9.70 -27.48 23.85
#